data_AF-A0A369WYR0-F1
#
_entry.id   AF-A0A369WYR0-F1
#
_cell.length_a   1.000
_cell.length_b   1.000
_cell.length_c   1.000
_cell.angle_alpha   90.00
_cell.angle_beta   90.00
_cell.angle_gamma   90.00
#
_symmetry.space_group_name_H-M   'P 1'
#
loop_
_entity.id
_entity.type
_entity.pdbx_description
1 polymer ?
#
loop_
_entity_poly.entity_id
_entity_poly.type
_entity_poly.pdbx_seq_one_letter_code
_entity_poly.pdbx_strand_id
1 'polypeptide(L)'
;MKLTDLQQQMLEGQQGECRAWAMRFLVETGQALGADQLTPIRYAFLMADTDAMGEAGINFLEQLAETEPKQRRPRASLFLESRQTSSELLKLGLPAWFMALDQRRMAAIRRLGCNMDYSHVNNHSVPAPCFGESIAMGSTPSAIYANSALGARTNFEAGPAGLAAAIAGFVPRWGLHLELNRRPQRVFEIRWTPKSLAEWGALGALIGQQLDSGEQIPLIRGVSQHPGALALSHLGASMAGHGAVGMFHIEGVTPEAERHDHQTLPVQLLESSAVEQLLSTESIRDEALDLVVIGAPQMSWEELLYLEHLLHGKTISSSVTMLAFVDHGTLEAARVMGVDKRLRQSGCQLLDGIDYFQSGSEPIRRQNGWHVALAPSLKLSNILNGAGYRAASADLENCVNSAVAGRVL
;
A
#
# COMPACT_ATOMS: atom_id res chain seq x y z
N MET A 1 -8.82 29.61 1.67
CA MET A 1 -9.73 28.49 1.99
C MET A 1 -10.93 29.01 2.78
N LYS A 2 -12.15 28.62 2.41
CA LYS A 2 -13.41 28.97 3.10
C LYS A 2 -13.74 27.91 4.15
N LEU A 3 -14.10 28.35 5.36
CA LEU A 3 -14.49 27.48 6.47
C LEU A 3 -15.97 27.71 6.83
N THR A 4 -16.66 26.65 7.21
CA THR A 4 -17.98 26.71 7.85
C THR A 4 -17.86 27.13 9.31
N ASP A 5 -18.96 27.57 9.94
CA ASP A 5 -18.99 27.94 11.35
C ASP A 5 -18.47 26.81 12.27
N LEU A 6 -18.86 25.56 11.99
CA LEU A 6 -18.39 24.40 12.75
C LEU A 6 -16.87 24.22 12.63
N GLN A 7 -16.33 24.37 11.42
CA GLN A 7 -14.88 24.26 11.18
C GLN A 7 -14.13 25.40 11.84
N GLN A 8 -14.69 26.61 11.84
CA GLN A 8 -14.12 27.77 12.53
C GLN A 8 -14.10 27.56 14.05
N GLN A 9 -15.20 27.07 14.64
CA GLN A 9 -15.26 26.74 16.07
C GLN A 9 -14.24 25.67 16.48
N MET A 10 -14.03 24.65 15.63
CA MET A 10 -13.01 23.63 15.87
C MET A 10 -11.60 24.24 15.82
N LEU A 11 -11.32 25.09 14.83
CA LEU A 11 -10.03 25.77 14.67
C LEU A 11 -9.69 26.68 15.87
N GLU A 12 -10.69 27.38 16.40
CA GLU A 12 -10.59 28.27 17.57
C GLU A 12 -10.51 27.51 18.92
N GLY A 13 -10.56 26.18 18.91
CA GLY A 13 -10.42 25.37 20.12
C GLY A 13 -11.69 25.19 20.94
N GLN A 14 -12.85 25.68 20.46
CA GLN A 14 -14.13 25.52 21.17
C GLN A 14 -14.56 24.05 21.30
N GLN A 15 -13.99 23.17 20.47
CA GLN A 15 -14.24 21.71 20.47
C GLN A 15 -13.08 20.91 21.10
N GLY A 16 -12.13 21.59 21.75
CA GLY A 16 -10.96 20.98 22.40
C GLY A 16 -9.68 21.02 21.58
N GLU A 17 -8.54 20.90 22.27
CA GLU A 17 -7.21 21.08 21.70
C GLU A 17 -6.88 20.05 20.60
N CYS A 18 -7.33 18.81 20.75
CA CYS A 18 -7.08 17.76 19.76
C CYS A 18 -7.73 18.10 18.40
N ARG A 19 -8.96 18.64 18.41
CA ARG A 19 -9.65 19.11 17.19
C ARG A 19 -9.06 20.40 16.66
N ALA A 20 -8.62 21.29 17.55
CA ALA A 20 -7.94 22.51 17.17
C ALA A 20 -6.64 22.20 16.42
N TRP A 21 -5.84 21.25 16.93
CA TRP A 21 -4.65 20.74 16.24
C TRP A 21 -5.00 20.19 14.86
N ALA A 22 -5.98 19.28 14.78
CA ALA A 22 -6.38 18.67 13.52
C ALA A 22 -6.82 19.73 12.50
N MET A 23 -7.64 20.69 12.92
CA MET A 23 -8.09 21.78 12.05
C MET A 23 -6.96 22.71 11.64
N ARG A 24 -6.04 23.09 12.55
CA ARG A 24 -4.86 23.89 12.20
C ARG A 24 -4.04 23.20 11.12
N PHE A 25 -3.74 21.91 11.32
CA PHE A 25 -3.02 21.10 10.35
C PHE A 25 -3.71 21.13 8.98
N LEU A 26 -5.00 20.77 8.92
CA LEU A 26 -5.75 20.75 7.66
C LEU A 26 -5.86 22.12 6.99
N VAL A 27 -5.96 23.20 7.77
CA VAL A 27 -6.05 24.57 7.26
C VAL A 27 -4.73 25.02 6.67
N GLU A 28 -3.63 24.82 7.39
CA GLU A 28 -2.28 25.16 6.94
C GLU A 28 -1.91 24.36 5.68
N THR A 29 -2.12 23.04 5.71
CA THR A 29 -1.93 22.17 4.53
C THR A 29 -2.82 22.58 3.37
N GLY A 30 -4.11 22.82 3.61
CA GLY A 30 -5.05 23.24 2.58
C GLY A 30 -4.67 24.57 1.95
N GLN A 31 -4.25 25.57 2.74
CA GLN A 31 -3.79 26.85 2.23
C GLN A 31 -2.52 26.72 1.40
N ALA A 32 -1.54 25.93 1.87
CA ALA A 32 -0.29 25.68 1.15
C ALA A 32 -0.52 24.98 -0.21
N LEU A 33 -1.51 24.09 -0.28
CA LEU A 33 -1.85 23.31 -1.48
C LEU A 33 -2.95 23.95 -2.35
N GLY A 34 -3.36 25.18 -2.02
CA GLY A 34 -4.35 25.92 -2.81
C GLY A 34 -5.79 25.40 -2.71
N ALA A 35 -6.13 24.67 -1.65
CA ALA A 35 -7.49 24.19 -1.39
C ALA A 35 -8.46 25.37 -1.18
N ASP A 36 -9.62 25.29 -1.85
CA ASP A 36 -10.65 26.32 -1.75
C ASP A 36 -11.53 26.14 -0.52
N GLN A 37 -11.76 24.89 -0.09
CA GLN A 37 -12.57 24.52 1.07
C GLN A 37 -12.13 23.18 1.67
N LEU A 38 -12.73 22.81 2.81
CA LEU A 38 -12.64 21.46 3.36
C LEU A 38 -13.90 20.66 2.96
N THR A 39 -13.72 19.40 2.57
CA THR A 39 -14.80 18.49 2.17
C THR A 39 -14.99 17.39 3.21
N PRO A 40 -16.23 17.03 3.60
CA PRO A 40 -16.47 15.95 4.54
C PRO A 40 -16.02 14.60 4.00
N ILE A 41 -15.56 13.74 4.90
CA ILE A 41 -15.18 12.35 4.58
C ILE A 41 -15.97 11.36 5.43
N ARG A 42 -16.20 10.16 4.90
CA ARG A 42 -16.81 9.06 5.67
C ARG A 42 -15.80 8.35 6.56
N TYR A 43 -14.58 8.16 6.06
CA TYR A 43 -13.52 7.47 6.78
C TYR A 43 -12.13 7.90 6.32
N ALA A 44 -11.15 7.59 7.17
CA ALA A 44 -9.73 7.75 6.93
C ALA A 44 -8.99 6.44 7.24
N PHE A 45 -7.96 6.14 6.44
CA PHE A 45 -6.95 5.14 6.73
C PHE A 45 -5.70 5.82 7.25
N LEU A 46 -5.30 5.46 8.46
CA LEU A 46 -4.10 5.95 9.10
C LEU A 46 -2.93 5.04 8.73
N MET A 47 -1.98 5.59 7.97
CA MET A 47 -0.64 5.03 7.84
C MET A 47 0.22 5.55 8.99
N ALA A 48 0.66 4.65 9.86
CA ALA A 48 1.39 4.98 11.08
C ALA A 48 2.41 3.88 11.34
N ASP A 49 3.29 3.54 10.40
CA ASP A 49 4.28 2.48 10.64
C ASP A 49 5.35 2.90 11.64
N THR A 50 5.83 1.93 12.44
CA THR A 50 6.75 2.19 13.56
C THR A 50 8.08 2.81 13.11
N ASP A 51 8.56 2.42 11.92
CA ASP A 51 9.83 2.90 11.36
C ASP A 51 9.72 4.36 10.93
N ALA A 52 8.70 4.73 10.13
CA ALA A 52 8.51 6.10 9.67
C ALA A 52 8.11 7.07 10.78
N MET A 53 7.34 6.62 11.77
CA MET A 53 6.94 7.47 12.89
C MET A 53 8.11 7.81 13.81
N GLY A 54 9.00 6.83 14.03
CA GLY A 54 9.98 6.87 15.09
C GLY A 54 9.37 7.13 16.48
N GLU A 55 10.23 7.31 17.48
CA GLU A 55 9.77 7.57 18.84
C GLU A 55 9.03 8.92 18.97
N ALA A 56 9.45 9.95 18.23
CA ALA A 56 8.82 11.27 18.31
C ALA A 56 7.36 11.25 17.82
N GLY A 57 7.07 10.58 16.70
CA GLY A 57 5.71 10.42 16.20
C GLY A 57 4.83 9.61 17.16
N ILE A 58 5.40 8.58 17.80
CA ILE A 58 4.69 7.76 18.79
C ILE A 58 4.38 8.57 20.05
N ASN A 59 5.34 9.34 20.57
CA ASN A 59 5.13 10.26 21.70
C ASN A 59 4.01 11.26 21.40
N PHE A 60 3.96 11.77 20.17
CA PHE A 60 2.89 12.67 19.73
C PHE A 60 1.51 12.00 19.75
N LEU A 61 1.39 10.76 19.26
CA LEU A 61 0.14 10.00 19.36
C LEU A 61 -0.27 9.74 20.81
N GLU A 62 0.70 9.43 21.69
CA GLU A 62 0.44 9.24 23.12
C GLU A 62 -0.11 10.52 23.77
N GLN A 63 0.47 11.68 23.46
CA GLN A 63 -0.02 12.98 23.93
C GLN A 63 -1.46 13.25 23.47
N LEU A 64 -1.76 13.03 22.18
CA LEU A 64 -3.13 13.16 21.68
C LEU A 64 -4.08 12.18 22.38
N ALA A 65 -3.63 10.96 22.64
CA ALA A 65 -4.39 9.91 23.31
C ALA A 65 -4.68 10.19 24.80
N GLU A 66 -3.95 11.12 25.42
CA GLU A 66 -4.18 11.55 26.81
C GLU A 66 -5.27 12.63 26.93
N THR A 67 -5.63 13.29 25.83
CA THR A 67 -6.70 14.29 25.86
C THR A 67 -8.08 13.68 26.18
N GLU A 68 -9.02 14.50 26.62
CA GLU A 68 -10.39 14.07 26.92
C GLU A 68 -11.02 13.30 25.74
N PRO A 69 -11.65 12.12 25.95
CA PRO A 69 -12.20 11.31 24.86
C PRO A 69 -13.10 12.06 23.88
N LYS A 70 -13.90 13.02 24.37
CA LYS A 70 -14.77 13.87 23.55
C LYS A 70 -14.01 14.74 22.53
N GLN A 71 -12.77 15.10 22.82
CA GLN A 71 -11.93 15.94 21.96
C GLN A 71 -11.23 15.10 20.89
N ARG A 72 -10.71 13.92 21.25
CA ARG A 72 -9.93 13.06 20.35
C ARG A 72 -10.71 12.02 19.57
N ARG A 73 -11.97 11.75 19.93
CA ARG A 73 -12.79 10.77 19.20
C ARG A 73 -12.99 11.22 17.74
N PRO A 74 -12.62 10.38 16.75
CA PRO A 74 -12.77 10.68 15.34
C PRO A 74 -14.21 11.01 14.97
N ARG A 75 -14.37 11.99 14.09
CA ARG A 75 -15.67 12.36 13.51
C ARG A 75 -15.96 11.58 12.22
N ALA A 76 -14.93 11.15 11.51
CA ALA A 76 -15.00 10.14 10.46
C ALA A 76 -14.45 8.81 11.00
N SER A 77 -14.87 7.68 10.43
CA SER A 77 -14.34 6.37 10.87
C SER A 77 -12.83 6.32 10.63
N LEU A 78 -12.06 5.90 11.63
CA LEU A 78 -10.61 5.83 11.54
C LEU A 78 -10.18 4.36 11.49
N PHE A 79 -9.56 3.94 10.40
CA PHE A 79 -9.02 2.59 10.22
C PHE A 79 -7.50 2.63 10.26
N LEU A 80 -6.88 1.57 10.76
CA LEU A 80 -5.43 1.44 10.76
C LEU A 80 -4.97 0.66 9.54
N GLU A 81 -4.02 1.24 8.80
CA GLU A 81 -3.42 0.60 7.63
C GLU A 81 -2.21 -0.26 8.02
N SER A 82 -1.39 0.25 8.95
CA SER A 82 -0.17 -0.40 9.44
C SER A 82 -0.43 -1.17 10.76
N ARG A 83 -0.81 -2.45 10.67
CA ARG A 83 -1.09 -3.32 11.83
C ARG A 83 0.12 -3.59 12.73
N GLN A 84 -0.10 -4.29 13.85
CA GLN A 84 0.99 -4.67 14.76
C GLN A 84 2.02 -5.51 14.02
N THR A 85 3.31 -5.28 14.29
CA THR A 85 4.39 -6.09 13.73
C THR A 85 4.30 -7.53 14.24
N SER A 86 4.49 -8.50 13.34
CA SER A 86 4.55 -9.91 13.72
C SER A 86 5.70 -10.16 14.70
N SER A 87 5.39 -10.82 15.82
CA SER A 87 6.36 -11.17 16.85
C SER A 87 7.42 -12.17 16.37
N GLU A 88 7.10 -12.94 15.34
CA GLU A 88 7.98 -13.94 14.73
C GLU A 88 9.21 -13.30 14.11
N LEU A 89 9.12 -12.03 13.69
CA LEU A 89 10.27 -11.27 13.17
C LEU A 89 11.36 -11.04 14.22
N LEU A 90 11.06 -11.12 15.53
CA LEU A 90 12.08 -11.10 16.58
C LEU A 90 13.08 -12.25 16.42
N LYS A 91 12.60 -13.42 15.99
CA LYS A 91 13.47 -14.59 15.73
C LYS A 91 14.32 -14.41 14.49
N LEU A 92 13.94 -13.49 13.60
CA LEU A 92 14.68 -13.10 12.41
C LEU A 92 15.54 -11.86 12.67
N GLY A 93 15.76 -11.45 13.92
CA GLY A 93 16.67 -10.35 14.23
C GLY A 93 16.04 -8.96 14.27
N LEU A 94 14.71 -8.86 14.27
CA LEU A 94 14.05 -7.60 14.60
C LEU A 94 14.43 -7.19 16.04
N PRO A 95 14.95 -5.97 16.28
CA PRO A 95 15.34 -5.57 17.61
C PRO A 95 14.15 -5.46 18.57
N ALA A 96 14.35 -5.85 19.83
CA ALA A 96 13.29 -5.77 20.85
C ALA A 96 12.76 -4.34 21.09
N TRP A 97 13.61 -3.32 20.90
CA TRP A 97 13.18 -1.92 21.01
C TRP A 97 12.13 -1.55 19.95
N PHE A 98 12.20 -2.14 18.76
CA PHE A 98 11.23 -1.91 17.69
C PHE A 98 9.85 -2.42 18.13
N MET A 99 9.79 -3.64 18.67
CA MET A 99 8.56 -4.22 19.20
C MET A 99 8.00 -3.40 20.38
N ALA A 100 8.86 -2.83 21.24
CA ALA A 100 8.43 -1.97 22.33
C ALA A 100 7.78 -0.66 21.83
N LEU A 101 8.38 -0.03 20.81
CA LEU A 101 7.79 1.13 20.13
C LEU A 101 6.47 0.75 19.45
N ASP A 102 6.43 -0.39 18.77
CA ASP A 102 5.24 -0.90 18.08
C ASP A 102 4.05 -1.10 19.04
N GLN A 103 4.30 -1.65 20.23
CA GLN A 103 3.29 -1.82 21.27
C GLN A 103 2.75 -0.49 21.80
N ARG A 104 3.63 0.47 22.06
CA ARG A 104 3.25 1.84 22.49
C ARG A 104 2.38 2.52 21.44
N ARG A 105 2.83 2.46 20.18
CA ARG A 105 2.10 2.94 19.00
C ARG A 105 0.68 2.36 18.95
N MET A 106 0.55 1.03 18.98
CA MET A 106 -0.75 0.36 18.90
C MET A 106 -1.67 0.73 20.07
N ALA A 107 -1.12 0.90 21.28
CA ALA A 107 -1.88 1.34 22.44
C ALA A 107 -2.38 2.79 22.31
N ALA A 108 -1.56 3.70 21.77
CA ALA A 108 -1.97 5.09 21.51
C ALA A 108 -3.06 5.16 20.43
N ILE A 109 -2.89 4.48 19.31
CA ILE A 109 -3.84 4.45 18.19
C ILE A 109 -5.19 3.85 18.63
N ARG A 110 -5.19 2.75 19.40
CA ARG A 110 -6.41 2.19 19.97
C ARG A 110 -7.12 3.18 20.88
N ARG A 111 -6.37 3.88 21.74
CA ARG A 111 -6.95 4.92 22.61
C ARG A 111 -7.60 6.01 21.77
N LEU A 112 -7.00 6.44 20.65
CA LEU A 112 -7.58 7.43 19.73
C LEU A 112 -8.89 6.98 19.04
N GLY A 113 -9.40 5.77 19.32
CA GLY A 113 -10.68 5.30 18.79
C GLY A 113 -10.58 4.78 17.35
N CYS A 114 -9.38 4.39 16.94
CA CYS A 114 -9.14 3.71 15.68
C CYS A 114 -9.71 2.29 15.72
N ASN A 115 -10.28 1.86 14.60
CA ASN A 115 -10.66 0.49 14.36
C ASN A 115 -9.43 -0.32 13.91
N MET A 116 -9.09 -1.33 14.71
CA MET A 116 -7.84 -2.08 14.61
C MET A 116 -7.98 -3.37 13.79
N ASP A 117 -9.20 -3.76 13.41
CA ASP A 117 -9.51 -5.10 12.89
C ASP A 117 -9.39 -5.18 11.35
N TYR A 118 -8.75 -4.18 10.71
CA TYR A 118 -8.65 -4.08 9.24
C TYR A 118 -7.20 -4.01 8.74
N SER A 119 -7.00 -4.29 7.45
CA SER A 119 -5.69 -4.58 6.84
C SER A 119 -5.23 -3.55 5.80
N HIS A 120 -3.92 -3.57 5.56
CA HIS A 120 -3.12 -2.73 4.67
C HIS A 120 -3.59 -2.71 3.20
N VAL A 121 -4.34 -3.73 2.74
CA VAL A 121 -4.76 -3.88 1.33
C VAL A 121 -6.27 -4.10 1.20
N ASN A 122 -7.03 -3.84 2.26
CA ASN A 122 -8.46 -4.13 2.29
C ASN A 122 -9.31 -3.06 1.62
N ASN A 123 -9.00 -2.68 0.37
CA ASN A 123 -10.01 -2.13 -0.56
C ASN A 123 -11.25 -3.04 -0.68
N HIS A 124 -11.15 -4.29 -0.18
CA HIS A 124 -12.16 -5.33 -0.21
C HIS A 124 -12.83 -5.66 1.13
N SER A 125 -12.28 -5.23 2.28
CA SER A 125 -12.78 -5.67 3.60
C SER A 125 -13.24 -4.54 4.52
N VAL A 126 -12.99 -3.28 4.16
CA VAL A 126 -13.81 -2.16 4.63
C VAL A 126 -14.90 -1.88 3.60
N PRO A 127 -15.97 -1.12 3.92
CA PRO A 127 -16.95 -0.77 2.92
C PRO A 127 -16.27 0.07 1.84
N ALA A 128 -16.12 -0.50 0.65
CA ALA A 128 -15.52 0.14 -0.50
C ALA A 128 -16.13 1.54 -0.69
N PRO A 129 -15.32 2.56 -1.00
CA PRO A 129 -15.85 3.88 -1.26
C PRO A 129 -16.78 3.85 -2.47
N CYS A 130 -17.82 4.68 -2.44
CA CYS A 130 -18.66 4.90 -3.60
C CYS A 130 -17.94 5.79 -4.63
N PHE A 131 -18.35 5.68 -5.89
CA PHE A 131 -17.88 6.57 -6.95
C PHE A 131 -18.10 8.05 -6.55
N GLY A 132 -17.05 8.86 -6.66
CA GLY A 132 -17.03 10.27 -6.30
C GLY A 132 -16.94 10.58 -4.80
N GLU A 133 -16.99 9.57 -3.93
CA GLU A 133 -16.90 9.74 -2.48
C GLU A 133 -15.53 10.31 -2.06
N SER A 134 -15.53 11.32 -1.18
CA SER A 134 -14.29 11.82 -0.59
C SER A 134 -13.91 11.01 0.65
N ILE A 135 -12.67 10.52 0.66
CA ILE A 135 -12.07 9.71 1.74
C ILE A 135 -10.64 10.20 1.99
N ALA A 136 -10.00 9.71 3.05
CA ALA A 136 -8.59 9.96 3.31
C ALA A 136 -7.82 8.64 3.32
N MET A 137 -6.94 8.41 2.35
CA MET A 137 -6.13 7.18 2.27
C MET A 137 -4.68 7.48 2.64
N GLY A 138 -4.15 6.71 3.60
CA GLY A 138 -2.84 6.92 4.19
C GLY A 138 -1.68 6.30 3.40
N SER A 139 -1.90 5.21 2.67
CA SER A 139 -0.88 4.58 1.83
C SER A 139 -1.06 4.87 0.34
N THR A 140 0.05 4.80 -0.39
CA THR A 140 0.05 5.03 -1.84
C THR A 140 -0.71 3.96 -2.63
N PRO A 141 -0.61 2.64 -2.37
CA PRO A 141 -1.39 1.63 -3.10
C PRO A 141 -2.90 1.78 -2.91
N SER A 142 -3.34 2.10 -1.69
CA SER A 142 -4.76 2.23 -1.39
C SER A 142 -5.34 3.51 -1.99
N ALA A 143 -4.59 4.62 -1.96
CA ALA A 143 -4.99 5.87 -2.58
C ALA A 143 -5.17 5.75 -4.10
N ILE A 144 -4.16 5.20 -4.80
CA ILE A 144 -4.24 5.07 -6.26
C ILE A 144 -5.33 4.10 -6.70
N TYR A 145 -5.53 2.99 -5.97
CA TYR A 145 -6.62 2.07 -6.25
C TYR A 145 -7.99 2.73 -6.03
N ALA A 146 -8.18 3.43 -4.91
CA ALA A 146 -9.43 4.12 -4.63
C ALA A 146 -9.77 5.17 -5.69
N ASN A 147 -8.77 5.94 -6.15
CA ASN A 147 -8.96 6.91 -7.22
C ASN A 147 -9.32 6.22 -8.55
N SER A 148 -8.51 5.26 -9.01
CA SER A 148 -8.64 4.69 -10.35
C SER A 148 -9.74 3.63 -10.47
N ALA A 149 -9.72 2.61 -9.62
CA ALA A 149 -10.59 1.45 -9.74
C ALA A 149 -12.02 1.73 -9.23
N LEU A 150 -12.14 2.62 -8.23
CA LEU A 150 -13.43 2.90 -7.58
C LEU A 150 -13.99 4.29 -7.91
N GLY A 151 -13.18 5.18 -8.49
CA GLY A 151 -13.57 6.56 -8.77
C GLY A 151 -13.77 7.40 -7.50
N ALA A 152 -13.26 6.96 -6.36
CA ALA A 152 -13.26 7.75 -5.12
C ALA A 152 -12.28 8.94 -5.25
N ARG A 153 -12.34 9.86 -4.29
CA ARG A 153 -11.50 11.06 -4.26
C ARG A 153 -10.68 11.09 -2.98
N THR A 154 -9.37 10.98 -3.14
CA THR A 154 -8.38 11.12 -2.08
C THR A 154 -7.08 11.62 -2.69
N ASN A 155 -6.32 12.42 -1.95
CA ASN A 155 -4.88 12.52 -2.21
C ASN A 155 -4.14 11.46 -1.40
N PHE A 156 -2.81 11.55 -1.37
CA PHE A 156 -2.00 10.80 -0.42
C PHE A 156 -2.02 11.53 0.94
N GLU A 157 -2.89 11.07 1.84
CA GLU A 157 -3.10 11.69 3.16
C GLU A 157 -2.20 11.02 4.20
N ALA A 158 -0.89 11.29 4.12
CA ALA A 158 0.13 10.71 4.99
C ALA A 158 -0.19 10.84 6.50
N GLY A 159 0.46 10.03 7.35
CA GLY A 159 0.09 9.78 8.76
C GLY A 159 -0.60 10.93 9.52
N PRO A 160 0.05 12.09 9.73
CA PRO A 160 -0.57 13.22 10.44
C PRO A 160 -1.81 13.80 9.74
N ALA A 161 -1.81 13.85 8.41
CA ALA A 161 -2.93 14.33 7.60
C ALA A 161 -4.14 13.39 7.70
N GLY A 162 -3.93 12.08 7.54
CA GLY A 162 -4.99 11.08 7.71
C GLY A 162 -5.61 11.09 9.11
N LEU A 163 -4.78 11.23 10.16
CA LEU A 163 -5.25 11.36 11.54
C LEU A 163 -6.05 12.65 11.76
N ALA A 164 -5.51 13.78 11.30
CA ALA A 164 -6.21 15.07 11.38
C ALA A 164 -7.55 15.03 10.65
N ALA A 165 -7.57 14.40 9.46
CA ALA A 165 -8.78 14.24 8.66
C ALA A 165 -9.84 13.41 9.38
N ALA A 166 -9.45 12.34 10.08
CA ALA A 166 -10.37 11.52 10.85
C ALA A 166 -10.94 12.26 12.07
N ILE A 167 -10.08 12.96 12.82
CA ILE A 167 -10.44 13.72 14.02
C ILE A 167 -11.39 14.88 13.68
N ALA A 168 -11.08 15.62 12.61
CA ALA A 168 -11.90 16.73 12.16
C ALA A 168 -13.14 16.28 11.37
N GLY A 169 -13.04 15.18 10.62
CA GLY A 169 -14.07 14.66 9.72
C GLY A 169 -14.05 15.26 8.32
N PHE A 170 -12.93 15.86 7.91
CA PHE A 170 -12.79 16.56 6.63
C PHE A 170 -11.38 16.39 6.03
N VAL A 171 -11.27 16.59 4.72
CA VAL A 171 -9.99 16.76 4.01
C VAL A 171 -9.97 18.08 3.23
N PRO A 172 -8.80 18.68 2.95
CA PRO A 172 -8.74 19.84 2.09
C PRO A 172 -9.07 19.45 0.64
N ARG A 173 -9.90 20.25 -0.02
CA ARG A 173 -10.31 20.00 -1.41
C ARG A 173 -9.25 20.55 -2.38
N TRP A 174 -8.30 19.71 -2.74
CA TRP A 174 -7.25 20.02 -3.71
C TRP A 174 -6.85 18.75 -4.47
N GLY A 175 -5.92 18.87 -5.43
CA GLY A 175 -5.34 17.71 -6.10
C GLY A 175 -6.39 16.84 -6.77
N LEU A 176 -6.41 15.55 -6.45
CA LEU A 176 -7.32 14.55 -7.04
C LEU A 176 -8.75 14.63 -6.53
N HIS A 177 -9.07 15.53 -5.57
CA HIS A 177 -10.45 15.92 -5.31
C HIS A 177 -11.03 16.82 -6.42
N LEU A 178 -10.19 17.41 -7.28
CA LEU A 178 -10.60 18.28 -8.37
C LEU A 178 -10.68 17.51 -9.68
N GLU A 179 -11.81 17.64 -10.38
CA GLU A 179 -12.10 16.89 -11.60
C GLU A 179 -11.15 17.25 -12.76
N LEU A 180 -10.65 18.50 -12.79
CA LEU A 180 -9.67 18.95 -13.76
C LEU A 180 -8.34 18.19 -13.64
N ASN A 181 -7.92 17.87 -12.42
CA ASN A 181 -6.65 17.22 -12.11
C ASN A 181 -6.70 15.70 -12.32
N ARG A 182 -7.86 15.15 -12.65
CA ARG A 182 -8.06 13.71 -12.91
C ARG A 182 -8.05 13.39 -14.40
N ARG A 183 -7.97 14.40 -15.28
CA ARG A 183 -7.95 14.18 -16.73
C ARG A 183 -6.64 13.50 -17.13
N PRO A 184 -6.64 12.53 -18.05
CA PRO A 184 -5.41 11.96 -18.56
C PRO A 184 -4.64 12.99 -19.40
N GLN A 185 -3.31 12.93 -19.37
CA GLN A 185 -2.44 13.76 -20.22
C GLN A 185 -1.63 12.95 -21.22
N ARG A 186 -1.53 11.62 -21.06
CA ARG A 186 -0.74 10.74 -21.93
C ARG A 186 -1.38 9.37 -22.05
N VAL A 187 -1.31 8.79 -23.25
CA VAL A 187 -1.82 7.46 -23.54
C VAL A 187 -0.67 6.47 -23.61
N PHE A 188 -0.81 5.35 -22.92
CA PHE A 188 0.05 4.18 -23.02
C PHE A 188 -0.74 3.05 -23.69
N GLU A 189 -0.40 2.77 -24.94
CA GLU A 189 -1.05 1.73 -25.75
C GLU A 189 -0.28 0.42 -25.59
N ILE A 190 -0.99 -0.69 -25.31
CA ILE A 190 -0.46 -2.05 -25.35
C ILE A 190 -1.19 -2.86 -26.42
N ARG A 191 -0.48 -3.81 -27.03
CA ARG A 191 -1.06 -4.75 -28.02
C ARG A 191 -1.11 -6.19 -27.50
N TRP A 192 -1.04 -6.33 -26.20
CA TRP A 192 -1.00 -7.58 -25.45
C TRP A 192 -1.71 -7.34 -24.11
N THR A 193 -1.99 -8.40 -23.36
CA THR A 193 -2.63 -8.28 -22.04
C THR A 193 -1.80 -9.04 -21.02
N PRO A 194 -1.36 -8.38 -19.91
CA PRO A 194 -0.68 -9.06 -18.81
C PRO A 194 -1.49 -10.24 -18.26
N LYS A 195 -0.81 -11.36 -18.02
CA LYS A 195 -1.44 -12.62 -17.60
C LYS A 195 -1.29 -12.91 -16.11
N SER A 196 -0.24 -12.37 -15.48
CA SER A 196 0.06 -12.55 -14.06
C SER A 196 0.00 -11.23 -13.30
N LEU A 197 -0.19 -11.29 -11.98
CA LEU A 197 -0.14 -10.11 -11.10
C LEU A 197 1.23 -9.41 -11.17
N ALA A 198 2.31 -10.19 -11.31
CA ALA A 198 3.65 -9.67 -11.51
C ALA A 198 3.78 -8.86 -12.81
N GLU A 199 3.21 -9.35 -13.93
CA GLU A 199 3.18 -8.60 -15.20
C GLU A 199 2.33 -7.33 -15.10
N TRP A 200 1.20 -7.35 -14.37
CA TRP A 200 0.41 -6.14 -14.10
C TRP A 200 1.20 -5.12 -13.28
N GLY A 201 1.93 -5.57 -12.26
CA GLY A 201 2.85 -4.73 -11.50
C GLY A 201 3.98 -4.16 -12.38
N ALA A 202 4.55 -4.98 -13.27
CA ALA A 202 5.58 -4.56 -14.21
C ALA A 202 5.10 -3.55 -15.25
N LEU A 203 3.90 -3.71 -15.79
CA LEU A 203 3.26 -2.67 -16.61
C LEU A 203 3.12 -1.36 -15.83
N GLY A 204 2.70 -1.43 -14.56
CA GLY A 204 2.54 -0.27 -13.69
C GLY A 204 3.85 0.45 -13.43
N ALA A 205 4.90 -0.30 -13.08
CA ALA A 205 6.24 0.24 -12.89
C ALA A 205 6.78 0.91 -14.17
N LEU A 206 6.63 0.24 -15.32
CA LEU A 206 7.08 0.74 -16.61
C LEU A 206 6.41 2.07 -16.97
N ILE A 207 5.10 2.18 -16.78
CA ILE A 207 4.37 3.43 -16.98
C ILE A 207 4.86 4.49 -15.98
N GLY A 208 4.97 4.14 -14.71
CA GLY A 208 5.42 5.05 -13.65
C GLY A 208 6.80 5.67 -13.95
N GLN A 209 7.74 4.87 -14.45
CA GLN A 209 9.10 5.32 -14.83
C GLN A 209 9.13 6.27 -16.04
N GLN A 210 8.09 6.27 -16.87
CA GLN A 210 8.05 7.03 -18.13
C GLN A 210 7.25 8.32 -18.03
N LEU A 211 6.61 8.56 -16.89
CA LEU A 211 5.89 9.79 -16.61
C LEU A 211 6.87 10.89 -16.20
N ASP A 212 6.62 12.11 -16.66
CA ASP A 212 7.50 13.25 -16.41
C ASP A 212 7.28 13.84 -15.01
N SER A 213 6.10 13.63 -14.42
CA SER A 213 5.74 14.05 -13.08
C SER A 213 4.63 13.17 -12.50
N GLY A 214 4.53 13.12 -11.16
CA GLY A 214 3.44 12.43 -10.47
C GLY A 214 2.06 13.09 -10.63
N GLU A 215 2.01 14.29 -11.21
CA GLU A 215 0.75 14.97 -11.57
C GLU A 215 0.20 14.50 -12.92
N GLN A 216 1.03 13.85 -13.74
CA GLN A 216 0.63 13.35 -15.05
C GLN A 216 -0.17 12.05 -14.90
N ILE A 217 -1.46 12.08 -15.25
CA ILE A 217 -2.38 10.96 -15.20
C ILE A 217 -2.30 10.15 -16.51
N PRO A 218 -1.90 8.87 -16.46
CA PRO A 218 -1.86 8.01 -17.63
C PRO A 218 -3.25 7.44 -17.97
N LEU A 219 -3.52 7.28 -19.28
CA LEU A 219 -4.60 6.46 -19.82
C LEU A 219 -4.01 5.24 -20.52
N ILE A 220 -4.41 4.04 -20.10
CA ILE A 220 -3.97 2.78 -20.69
C ILE A 220 -5.01 2.29 -21.70
N ARG A 221 -4.57 1.91 -22.90
CA ARG A 221 -5.41 1.37 -23.99
C ARG A 221 -4.93 0.02 -24.48
N GLY A 222 -5.86 -0.79 -25.00
CA GLY A 222 -5.56 -2.09 -25.62
C GLY A 222 -5.62 -3.28 -24.67
N VAL A 223 -6.12 -3.09 -23.44
CA VAL A 223 -6.49 -4.19 -22.55
C VAL A 223 -7.73 -4.90 -23.11
N SER A 224 -7.64 -6.22 -23.31
CA SER A 224 -8.71 -6.98 -23.99
C SER A 224 -9.91 -7.33 -23.10
N GLN A 225 -9.73 -7.36 -21.77
CA GLN A 225 -10.75 -7.72 -20.80
C GLN A 225 -10.52 -7.04 -19.46
N HIS A 226 -11.57 -6.93 -18.64
CA HIS A 226 -11.46 -6.37 -17.30
C HIS A 226 -10.46 -7.20 -16.45
N PRO A 227 -9.39 -6.61 -15.91
CA PRO A 227 -8.29 -7.37 -15.31
C PRO A 227 -8.58 -7.85 -13.89
N GLY A 228 -9.64 -7.31 -13.27
CA GLY A 228 -10.03 -7.65 -11.90
C GLY A 228 -9.32 -6.79 -10.86
N ALA A 229 -9.82 -6.84 -9.62
CA ALA A 229 -9.36 -5.96 -8.56
C ALA A 229 -7.88 -6.17 -8.18
N LEU A 230 -7.42 -7.41 -8.10
CA LEU A 230 -6.04 -7.73 -7.72
C LEU A 230 -5.04 -7.17 -8.74
N ALA A 231 -5.31 -7.34 -10.03
CA ALA A 231 -4.49 -6.79 -11.09
C ALA A 231 -4.43 -5.27 -11.07
N LEU A 232 -5.58 -4.59 -10.87
CA LEU A 232 -5.64 -3.13 -10.71
C LEU A 232 -4.84 -2.64 -9.49
N SER A 233 -4.88 -3.41 -8.39
CA SER A 233 -4.12 -3.14 -7.18
C SER A 233 -2.61 -3.24 -7.41
N HIS A 234 -2.14 -4.33 -8.02
CA HIS A 234 -0.71 -4.53 -8.34
C HIS A 234 -0.19 -3.50 -9.36
N LEU A 235 -0.98 -3.21 -10.40
CA LEU A 235 -0.69 -2.16 -11.39
C LEU A 235 -0.54 -0.80 -10.71
N GLY A 236 -1.54 -0.39 -9.93
CA GLY A 236 -1.54 0.89 -9.24
C GLY A 236 -0.40 1.01 -8.22
N ALA A 237 -0.21 0.00 -7.38
CA ALA A 237 0.83 -0.01 -6.36
C ALA A 237 2.23 0.18 -6.96
N SER A 238 2.52 -0.51 -8.05
CA SER A 238 3.82 -0.42 -8.74
C SER A 238 3.98 0.91 -9.48
N MET A 239 2.92 1.42 -10.10
CA MET A 239 2.93 2.73 -10.77
C MET A 239 3.16 3.88 -9.78
N ALA A 240 2.44 3.89 -8.66
CA ALA A 240 2.66 4.86 -7.58
C ALA A 240 4.09 4.76 -7.02
N GLY A 241 4.61 3.55 -6.86
CA GLY A 241 5.96 3.31 -6.34
C GLY A 241 7.10 3.79 -7.26
N HIS A 242 6.87 3.89 -8.57
CA HIS A 242 7.90 4.27 -9.54
C HIS A 242 7.70 5.66 -10.17
N GLY A 243 6.48 6.20 -10.16
CA GLY A 243 6.16 7.50 -10.75
C GLY A 243 5.54 8.52 -9.79
N ALA A 244 5.30 8.15 -8.52
CA ALA A 244 4.59 8.99 -7.54
C ALA A 244 3.20 9.48 -8.03
N VAL A 245 2.56 8.68 -8.88
CA VAL A 245 1.26 8.98 -9.48
C VAL A 245 0.14 8.60 -8.52
N GLY A 246 -0.88 9.44 -8.41
CA GLY A 246 -2.02 9.20 -7.52
C GLY A 246 -3.26 8.59 -8.20
N MET A 247 -3.28 8.47 -9.53
CA MET A 247 -4.41 7.92 -10.30
C MET A 247 -3.98 7.50 -11.71
N PHE A 248 -4.69 6.53 -12.30
CA PHE A 248 -4.59 6.13 -13.69
C PHE A 248 -5.99 5.83 -14.26
N HIS A 249 -6.10 5.79 -15.57
CA HIS A 249 -7.27 5.29 -16.28
C HIS A 249 -6.92 4.07 -17.12
N ILE A 250 -7.88 3.17 -17.29
CA ILE A 250 -7.86 2.10 -18.28
C ILE A 250 -9.16 2.19 -19.09
N GLU A 251 -9.03 2.34 -20.40
CA GLU A 251 -10.15 2.41 -21.34
C GLU A 251 -11.08 1.19 -21.19
N GLY A 252 -12.38 1.44 -21.07
CA GLY A 252 -13.40 0.40 -20.86
C GLY A 252 -13.35 -0.35 -19.53
N VAL A 253 -12.51 0.08 -18.58
CA VAL A 253 -12.31 -0.60 -17.28
C VAL A 253 -12.51 0.34 -16.10
N THR A 254 -11.77 1.44 -16.03
CA THR A 254 -11.88 2.36 -14.87
C THR A 254 -13.08 3.29 -15.03
N PRO A 255 -13.84 3.61 -13.95
CA PRO A 255 -15.13 4.30 -14.05
C PRO A 255 -15.12 5.70 -14.70
N GLU A 256 -13.98 6.39 -14.69
CA GLU A 256 -13.84 7.73 -15.28
C GLU A 256 -13.28 7.73 -16.71
N ALA A 257 -12.82 6.59 -17.23
CA ALA A 257 -12.09 6.52 -18.50
C ALA A 257 -12.92 7.00 -19.70
N GLU A 258 -14.19 6.59 -19.80
CA GLU A 258 -15.08 6.90 -20.94
C GLU A 258 -15.26 8.41 -21.16
N ARG A 259 -15.04 9.23 -20.12
CA ARG A 259 -15.11 10.70 -20.20
C ARG A 259 -13.99 11.29 -21.06
N HIS A 260 -13.01 10.47 -21.47
CA HIS A 260 -11.78 10.89 -22.10
C HIS A 260 -11.57 10.29 -23.51
N ASP A 261 -12.51 9.46 -24.00
CA ASP A 261 -12.39 8.74 -25.27
C ASP A 261 -12.15 9.65 -26.49
N HIS A 262 -12.69 10.87 -26.46
CA HIS A 262 -12.59 11.83 -27.56
C HIS A 262 -11.37 12.76 -27.49
N GLN A 263 -10.47 12.57 -26.52
CA GLN A 263 -9.30 13.44 -26.36
C GLN A 263 -8.11 12.95 -27.20
N THR A 264 -7.53 13.86 -27.98
CA THR A 264 -6.24 13.63 -28.66
C THR A 264 -5.10 13.88 -27.68
N LEU A 265 -4.45 12.81 -27.23
CA LEU A 265 -3.33 12.85 -26.29
C LEU A 265 -2.07 12.26 -26.93
N PRO A 266 -0.85 12.64 -26.49
CA PRO A 266 0.38 11.96 -26.89
C PRO A 266 0.29 10.46 -26.59
N VAL A 267 0.56 9.63 -27.60
CA VAL A 267 0.49 8.16 -27.50
C VAL A 267 1.90 7.59 -27.45
N GLN A 268 2.10 6.64 -26.54
CA GLN A 268 3.29 5.81 -26.48
C GLN A 268 2.89 4.33 -26.51
N LEU A 269 3.51 3.57 -27.41
CA LEU A 269 3.35 2.12 -27.49
C LEU A 269 4.30 1.43 -26.48
N LEU A 270 3.77 0.46 -25.73
CA LEU A 270 4.53 -0.38 -24.81
C LEU A 270 4.52 -1.84 -25.28
N GLU A 271 5.73 -2.36 -25.52
CA GLU A 271 5.96 -3.75 -25.94
C GLU A 271 5.99 -4.70 -24.72
N SER A 272 5.56 -5.96 -24.90
CA SER A 272 5.60 -6.96 -23.82
C SER A 272 7.01 -7.26 -23.33
N SER A 273 8.00 -7.18 -24.21
CA SER A 273 9.40 -7.44 -23.89
C SER A 273 9.96 -6.50 -22.81
N ALA A 274 9.44 -5.29 -22.68
CA ALA A 274 9.84 -4.36 -21.62
C ALA A 274 9.36 -4.84 -20.23
N VAL A 275 8.17 -5.46 -20.17
CA VAL A 275 7.63 -6.05 -18.94
C VAL A 275 8.39 -7.33 -18.59
N GLU A 276 8.67 -8.18 -19.58
CA GLU A 276 9.50 -9.38 -19.40
C GLU A 276 10.89 -9.03 -18.87
N GLN A 277 11.51 -7.95 -19.38
CA GLN A 277 12.80 -7.47 -18.92
C GLN A 277 12.79 -7.02 -17.46
N LEU A 278 11.72 -6.35 -17.01
CA LEU A 278 11.58 -5.91 -15.61
C LEU A 278 11.41 -7.08 -14.63
N LEU A 279 10.83 -8.19 -15.09
CA LEU A 279 10.63 -9.42 -14.29
C LEU A 279 11.78 -10.42 -14.44
N SER A 280 12.82 -10.06 -15.18
CA SER A 280 13.96 -10.92 -15.45
C SER A 280 14.88 -11.03 -14.23
N THR A 281 15.20 -12.26 -13.84
CA THR A 281 16.17 -12.59 -12.80
C THR A 281 17.60 -12.78 -13.33
N GLU A 282 17.85 -12.57 -14.63
CA GLU A 282 19.15 -12.85 -15.27
C GLU A 282 20.32 -12.17 -14.58
N SER A 283 20.12 -10.94 -14.10
CA SER A 283 21.16 -10.17 -13.42
C SER A 283 21.67 -10.79 -12.11
N ILE A 284 20.93 -11.75 -11.54
CA ILE A 284 21.25 -12.47 -10.30
C ILE A 284 21.09 -13.99 -10.46
N ARG A 285 21.04 -14.49 -11.69
CA ARG A 285 20.88 -15.92 -12.00
C ARG A 285 21.98 -16.74 -11.32
N ASP A 286 21.60 -17.92 -10.82
CA ASP A 286 22.47 -18.89 -10.12
C ASP A 286 23.08 -18.40 -8.80
N GLU A 287 22.82 -17.16 -8.36
CA GLU A 287 23.25 -16.67 -7.05
C GLU A 287 22.51 -17.39 -5.92
N ALA A 288 23.20 -17.61 -4.80
CA ALA A 288 22.60 -18.17 -3.60
C ALA A 288 21.46 -17.25 -3.12
N LEU A 289 20.29 -17.83 -2.87
CA LEU A 289 19.11 -17.08 -2.47
C LEU A 289 18.99 -17.10 -0.94
N ASP A 290 18.82 -15.94 -0.33
CA ASP A 290 18.66 -15.82 1.13
C ASP A 290 17.19 -15.68 1.52
N LEU A 291 16.43 -14.89 0.77
CA LEU A 291 15.12 -14.42 1.18
C LEU A 291 14.11 -14.38 0.02
N VAL A 292 12.90 -14.88 0.26
CA VAL A 292 11.73 -14.60 -0.57
C VAL A 292 10.69 -13.90 0.29
N VAL A 293 10.23 -12.72 -0.12
CA VAL A 293 9.16 -11.99 0.56
C VAL A 293 7.98 -11.80 -0.37
N ILE A 294 6.80 -12.20 0.11
CA ILE A 294 5.54 -12.09 -0.61
C ILE A 294 4.59 -11.27 0.28
N GLY A 295 3.87 -10.33 -0.32
CA GLY A 295 2.84 -9.55 0.39
C GLY A 295 3.12 -8.05 0.51
N ALA A 296 3.53 -7.39 -0.57
CA ALA A 296 3.41 -5.93 -0.71
C ALA A 296 2.98 -5.57 -2.15
N PRO A 297 1.66 -5.51 -2.45
CA PRO A 297 0.54 -5.58 -1.51
C PRO A 297 0.39 -6.95 -0.80
N GLN A 298 -0.12 -6.96 0.44
CA GLN A 298 -0.45 -8.18 1.19
C GLN A 298 -1.33 -9.11 0.36
N MET A 299 -1.08 -10.41 0.50
CA MET A 299 -1.73 -11.42 -0.32
C MET A 299 -3.22 -11.52 0.00
N SER A 300 -4.02 -11.61 -1.05
CA SER A 300 -5.41 -12.04 -0.96
C SER A 300 -5.53 -13.53 -0.64
N TRP A 301 -6.74 -13.97 -0.30
CA TRP A 301 -7.05 -15.39 -0.14
C TRP A 301 -6.75 -16.22 -1.41
N GLU A 302 -7.02 -15.67 -2.60
CA GLU A 302 -6.75 -16.34 -3.87
C GLU A 302 -5.24 -16.51 -4.12
N GLU A 303 -4.44 -15.47 -3.86
CA GLU A 303 -2.98 -15.54 -3.93
C GLU A 303 -2.42 -16.54 -2.92
N LEU A 304 -2.99 -16.63 -1.71
CA LEU A 304 -2.57 -17.55 -0.67
C LEU A 304 -2.79 -19.02 -1.07
N LEU A 305 -3.97 -19.33 -1.63
CA LEU A 305 -4.26 -20.68 -2.13
C LEU A 305 -3.36 -21.05 -3.31
N TYR A 306 -3.05 -20.09 -4.18
CA TYR A 306 -2.13 -20.35 -5.28
C TYR A 306 -0.69 -20.61 -4.80
N LEU A 307 -0.21 -19.87 -3.80
CA LEU A 307 1.08 -20.15 -3.15
C LEU A 307 1.11 -21.54 -2.52
N GLU A 308 0.05 -21.93 -1.81
CA GLU A 308 -0.05 -23.27 -1.21
C GLU A 308 -0.02 -24.37 -2.27
N HIS A 309 -0.72 -24.17 -3.38
CA HIS A 309 -0.68 -25.09 -4.52
C HIS A 309 0.74 -25.23 -5.09
N LEU A 310 1.46 -24.12 -5.30
CA LEU A 310 2.82 -24.14 -5.84
C LEU A 310 3.83 -24.84 -4.92
N LEU A 311 3.59 -24.80 -3.60
CA LEU A 311 4.41 -25.43 -2.57
C LEU A 311 3.98 -26.86 -2.22
N HIS A 312 2.87 -27.35 -2.78
CA HIS A 312 2.35 -28.68 -2.47
C HIS A 312 3.37 -29.77 -2.80
N GLY A 313 3.76 -30.56 -1.79
CA GLY A 313 4.74 -31.64 -1.92
C GLY A 313 6.20 -31.16 -2.11
N LYS A 314 6.46 -29.85 -1.99
CA LYS A 314 7.81 -29.27 -2.07
C LYS A 314 8.30 -28.86 -0.69
N THR A 315 9.61 -28.71 -0.56
CA THR A 315 10.27 -28.19 0.65
C THR A 315 11.26 -27.13 0.22
N ILE A 316 11.16 -25.95 0.84
CA ILE A 316 12.06 -24.83 0.62
C ILE A 316 13.45 -25.20 1.15
N SER A 317 14.49 -24.79 0.43
CA SER A 317 15.88 -25.01 0.87
C SER A 317 16.09 -24.44 2.27
N SER A 318 16.80 -25.16 3.14
CA SER A 318 17.13 -24.68 4.48
C SER A 318 18.01 -23.42 4.49
N SER A 319 18.58 -23.04 3.35
CA SER A 319 19.33 -21.80 3.17
C SER A 319 18.44 -20.59 2.86
N VAL A 320 17.16 -20.79 2.53
CA VAL A 320 16.24 -19.74 2.11
C VAL A 320 15.18 -19.51 3.17
N THR A 321 14.97 -18.25 3.54
CA THR A 321 13.80 -17.85 4.32
C THR A 321 12.69 -17.38 3.38
N MET A 322 11.49 -17.95 3.48
CA MET A 322 10.32 -17.46 2.75
C MET A 322 9.27 -16.91 3.72
N LEU A 323 8.92 -15.64 3.55
CA LEU A 323 7.91 -14.92 4.33
C LEU A 323 6.75 -14.52 3.44
N ALA A 324 5.53 -14.92 3.81
CA ALA A 324 4.30 -14.53 3.15
C ALA A 324 3.43 -13.71 4.10
N PHE A 325 3.03 -12.51 3.68
CA PHE A 325 2.23 -11.58 4.48
C PHE A 325 0.79 -11.51 3.96
N VAL A 326 -0.16 -11.68 4.88
CA VAL A 326 -1.62 -11.65 4.64
C VAL A 326 -2.34 -10.76 5.64
N ASP A 327 -3.63 -10.52 5.40
CA ASP A 327 -4.49 -9.93 6.40
C ASP A 327 -4.82 -10.86 7.57
N HIS A 328 -5.28 -10.28 8.69
CA HIS A 328 -5.57 -11.02 9.92
C HIS A 328 -6.68 -12.04 9.69
N GLY A 329 -7.76 -11.63 9.03
CA GLY A 329 -8.89 -12.50 8.70
C GLY A 329 -8.45 -13.63 7.76
N THR A 330 -7.61 -13.33 6.76
CA THR A 330 -7.00 -14.35 5.91
C THR A 330 -6.12 -15.32 6.70
N LEU A 331 -5.29 -14.85 7.64
CA LEU A 331 -4.47 -15.72 8.48
C LEU A 331 -5.33 -16.62 9.40
N GLU A 332 -6.38 -16.06 10.01
CA GLU A 332 -7.33 -16.83 10.82
C GLU A 332 -8.05 -17.90 10.00
N ALA A 333 -8.55 -17.54 8.82
CA ALA A 333 -9.16 -18.49 7.89
C ALA A 333 -8.17 -19.58 7.46
N ALA A 334 -6.92 -19.21 7.16
CA ALA A 334 -5.87 -20.13 6.78
C ALA A 334 -5.54 -21.14 7.89
N ARG A 335 -5.57 -20.71 9.16
CA ARG A 335 -5.39 -21.58 10.33
C ARG A 335 -6.53 -22.58 10.46
N VAL A 336 -7.77 -22.11 10.36
CA VAL A 336 -8.98 -22.96 10.45
C VAL A 336 -8.99 -24.02 9.34
N MET A 337 -8.62 -23.64 8.11
CA MET A 337 -8.60 -24.53 6.94
C MET A 337 -7.31 -25.38 6.81
N GLY A 338 -6.38 -25.23 7.76
CA GLY A 338 -5.09 -25.92 7.76
C GLY A 338 -4.13 -25.50 6.64
N VAL A 339 -4.41 -24.41 5.92
CA VAL A 339 -3.53 -23.82 4.89
C VAL A 339 -2.23 -23.33 5.54
N ASP A 340 -2.32 -22.61 6.66
CA ASP A 340 -1.16 -22.12 7.42
C ASP A 340 -0.22 -23.27 7.80
N LYS A 341 -0.80 -24.38 8.29
CA LYS A 341 -0.03 -25.59 8.65
C LYS A 341 0.72 -26.17 7.45
N ARG A 342 0.07 -26.28 6.29
CA ARG A 342 0.68 -26.85 5.07
C ARG A 342 1.79 -25.96 4.52
N LEU A 343 1.60 -24.64 4.54
CA LEU A 343 2.65 -23.68 4.18
C LEU A 343 3.85 -23.76 5.12
N ARG A 344 3.62 -23.83 6.44
CA ARG A 344 4.72 -23.99 7.41
C ARG A 344 5.47 -25.31 7.27
N GLN A 345 4.80 -26.38 6.84
CA GLN A 345 5.44 -27.67 6.55
C GLN A 345 6.38 -27.62 5.35
N SER A 346 6.12 -26.76 4.36
CA SER A 346 7.05 -26.56 3.23
C SER A 346 8.21 -25.60 3.56
N GLY A 347 8.17 -24.95 4.72
CA GLY A 347 9.16 -23.95 5.15
C GLY A 347 8.74 -22.49 4.95
N CYS A 348 7.53 -22.24 4.41
CA CYS A 348 7.00 -20.90 4.23
C CYS A 348 6.37 -20.38 5.54
N GLN A 349 6.80 -19.21 6.00
CA GLN A 349 6.22 -18.57 7.17
C GLN A 349 5.09 -17.64 6.76
N LEU A 350 3.85 -18.02 7.08
CA LEU A 350 2.69 -17.17 6.89
C LEU A 350 2.51 -16.25 8.10
N LEU A 351 2.60 -14.94 7.88
CA LEU A 351 2.59 -13.89 8.88
C LEU A 351 1.46 -12.88 8.60
N ASP A 352 0.95 -12.23 9.64
CA ASP A 352 0.14 -11.02 9.52
C ASP A 352 0.86 -9.83 10.17
N GLY A 353 0.30 -8.63 10.01
CA GLY A 353 0.85 -7.41 10.58
C GLY A 353 1.16 -6.36 9.53
N ILE A 354 2.14 -5.49 9.80
CA ILE A 354 2.73 -4.60 8.79
C ILE A 354 3.56 -5.37 7.77
N ASP A 355 3.66 -4.80 6.57
CA ASP A 355 4.47 -5.34 5.50
C ASP A 355 5.94 -5.43 5.91
N TYR A 356 6.64 -6.44 5.38
CA TYR A 356 8.03 -6.72 5.73
C TYR A 356 8.94 -5.48 5.66
N PHE A 357 8.80 -4.68 4.61
CA PHE A 357 9.65 -3.51 4.41
C PHE A 357 9.46 -2.43 5.49
N GLN A 358 8.26 -2.32 6.07
CA GLN A 358 7.92 -1.40 7.18
C GLN A 358 8.28 -1.98 8.55
N SER A 359 8.67 -3.25 8.60
CA SER A 359 8.90 -4.01 9.84
C SER A 359 10.37 -4.13 10.22
N GLY A 360 11.20 -3.14 9.90
CA GLY A 360 12.64 -3.18 10.18
C GLY A 360 13.39 -4.14 9.27
N SER A 361 13.12 -4.07 7.95
CA SER A 361 13.76 -4.95 6.96
C SER A 361 15.29 -4.81 6.92
N GLU A 362 15.84 -3.63 7.20
CA GLU A 362 17.30 -3.39 7.28
C GLU A 362 17.97 -4.07 8.49
N PRO A 363 17.52 -3.87 9.76
CA PRO A 363 18.13 -4.55 10.90
C PRO A 363 18.01 -6.07 10.79
N ILE A 364 16.87 -6.59 10.29
CA ILE A 364 16.69 -8.02 10.00
C ILE A 364 17.75 -8.48 8.97
N ARG A 365 17.93 -7.75 7.87
CA ARG A 365 18.94 -8.07 6.86
C ARG A 365 20.33 -8.21 7.46
N ARG A 366 20.75 -7.19 8.21
CA ARG A 366 22.09 -7.09 8.79
C ARG A 366 22.35 -8.21 9.79
N GLN A 367 21.35 -8.54 10.61
CA GLN A 367 21.47 -9.60 11.62
C GLN A 367 21.65 -10.99 10.99
N ASN A 368 21.00 -11.25 9.86
CA ASN A 368 21.09 -12.55 9.19
C ASN A 368 22.17 -12.63 8.11
N GLY A 369 22.82 -11.52 7.76
CA GLY A 369 23.77 -11.47 6.65
C GLY A 369 23.12 -11.73 5.29
N TRP A 370 21.83 -11.38 5.14
CA TRP A 370 21.11 -11.58 3.88
C TRP A 370 21.53 -10.57 2.82
N HIS A 371 21.68 -11.05 1.60
CA HIS A 371 22.10 -10.26 0.44
C HIS A 371 21.10 -10.38 -0.70
N VAL A 372 20.76 -11.59 -1.15
CA VAL A 372 19.95 -11.81 -2.35
C VAL A 372 18.50 -12.08 -1.97
N ALA A 373 17.57 -11.34 -2.58
CA ALA A 373 16.15 -11.50 -2.32
C ALA A 373 15.30 -11.58 -3.59
N LEU A 374 14.20 -12.32 -3.54
CA LEU A 374 13.15 -12.31 -4.56
C LEU A 374 11.82 -11.87 -3.98
N ALA A 375 11.02 -11.18 -4.80
CA ALA A 375 9.64 -10.83 -4.48
C ALA A 375 8.77 -10.92 -5.73
N PRO A 376 7.51 -11.38 -5.65
CA PRO A 376 6.58 -11.33 -6.77
C PRO A 376 5.92 -9.95 -6.95
N SER A 377 6.63 -8.88 -6.57
CA SER A 377 6.18 -7.50 -6.61
C SER A 377 7.37 -6.60 -6.90
N LEU A 378 7.29 -5.83 -7.99
CA LEU A 378 8.32 -4.85 -8.34
C LEU A 378 8.42 -3.72 -7.33
N LYS A 379 7.29 -3.29 -6.76
CA LYS A 379 7.31 -2.30 -5.68
C LYS A 379 8.14 -2.83 -4.51
N LEU A 380 7.92 -4.08 -4.11
CA LEU A 380 8.63 -4.67 -2.97
C LEU A 380 10.11 -4.86 -3.26
N SER A 381 10.48 -5.41 -4.42
CA SER A 381 11.88 -5.59 -4.78
C SER A 381 12.62 -4.24 -4.82
N ASN A 382 12.00 -3.19 -5.37
CA ASN A 382 12.57 -1.84 -5.36
C ASN A 382 12.83 -1.31 -3.94
N ILE A 383 11.88 -1.49 -3.01
CA ILE A 383 12.05 -1.07 -1.62
C ILE A 383 13.14 -1.89 -0.92
N LEU A 384 13.18 -3.20 -1.15
CA LEU A 384 14.23 -4.05 -0.59
C LEU A 384 15.63 -3.63 -1.09
N ASN A 385 15.76 -3.23 -2.35
CA ASN A 385 17.01 -2.64 -2.84
C ASN A 385 17.42 -1.39 -2.03
N GLY A 386 16.45 -0.53 -1.70
CA GLY A 386 16.66 0.63 -0.81
C GLY A 386 17.12 0.25 0.61
N ALA A 387 16.69 -0.92 1.12
CA ALA A 387 17.12 -1.47 2.42
C ALA A 387 18.48 -2.20 2.38
N GLY A 388 19.14 -2.22 1.21
CA GLY A 388 20.47 -2.80 1.02
C GLY A 388 20.48 -4.30 0.66
N TYR A 389 19.35 -4.84 0.23
CA TYR A 389 19.31 -6.14 -0.47
C TYR A 389 19.74 -5.96 -1.93
N ARG A 390 20.14 -7.05 -2.58
CA ARG A 390 20.16 -7.19 -4.03
C ARG A 390 18.91 -7.98 -4.43
N ALA A 391 17.81 -7.25 -4.61
CA ALA A 391 16.49 -7.81 -4.81
C ALA A 391 16.04 -7.72 -6.27
N ALA A 392 15.46 -8.79 -6.80
CA ALA A 392 14.77 -8.80 -8.08
C ALA A 392 13.29 -9.16 -7.93
N SER A 393 12.48 -8.75 -8.91
CA SER A 393 11.11 -9.23 -9.03
C SER A 393 11.04 -10.36 -10.03
N ALA A 394 10.21 -11.36 -9.76
CA ALA A 394 9.88 -12.44 -10.68
C ALA A 394 8.40 -12.80 -10.55
N ASP A 395 7.88 -13.72 -11.34
CA ASP A 395 6.57 -14.30 -11.03
C ASP A 395 6.63 -15.17 -9.74
N LEU A 396 5.46 -15.48 -9.20
CA LEU A 396 5.36 -16.25 -7.96
C LEU A 396 5.93 -17.67 -8.12
N GLU A 397 5.76 -18.27 -9.30
CA GLU A 397 6.25 -19.62 -9.59
C GLU A 397 7.78 -19.68 -9.57
N ASN A 398 8.47 -18.71 -10.18
CA ASN A 398 9.91 -18.61 -10.17
C ASN A 398 10.45 -18.29 -8.77
N CYS A 399 9.75 -17.44 -8.01
CA CYS A 399 10.09 -17.21 -6.59
C CYS A 399 10.05 -18.52 -5.78
N VAL A 400 9.00 -19.33 -5.97
CA VAL A 400 8.85 -20.64 -5.29
C VAL A 400 9.91 -21.63 -5.77
N ASN A 401 10.12 -21.77 -7.08
CA ASN A 401 11.09 -22.70 -7.63
C ASN A 401 12.52 -22.34 -7.22
N SER A 402 12.86 -21.05 -7.18
CA SER A 402 14.16 -20.56 -6.68
C SER A 402 14.34 -20.84 -5.19
N ALA A 403 13.29 -20.65 -4.37
CA ALA A 403 13.33 -20.97 -2.95
C ALA A 403 13.55 -22.46 -2.68
N VAL A 404 12.93 -23.33 -3.46
CA VAL A 404 13.13 -24.79 -3.39
C VAL A 404 14.53 -25.16 -3.86
N ALA A 405 15.06 -24.51 -4.89
CA ALA A 405 16.41 -24.75 -5.42
C ALA A 405 17.53 -24.19 -4.52
N GLY A 406 17.24 -23.24 -3.63
CA GLY A 406 18.22 -22.56 -2.79
C GLY A 406 19.04 -21.49 -3.52
N ARG A 407 18.66 -21.15 -4.74
CA ARG A 407 19.35 -20.21 -5.63
C ARG A 407 18.38 -19.60 -6.62
N VAL A 408 18.74 -18.46 -7.20
CA VAL A 408 17.90 -17.80 -8.20
C VAL A 408 17.93 -18.56 -9.53
N LEU A 409 16.74 -18.81 -10.11
CA LEU A 409 16.54 -19.48 -11.38
C LEU A 409 16.22 -18.52 -12.53
#